data_AF-A0A7V0PSQ3-F1
#
_entry.id   AF-A0A7V0PSQ3-F1
#
_cell.length_a   1.000
_cell.length_b   1.000
_cell.length_c   1.000
_cell.angle_alpha   90.00
_cell.angle_beta   90.00
_cell.angle_gamma   90.00
#
_symmetry.space_group_name_H-M   'P 1'
#
loop_
_entity.id
_entity.type
_entity.pdbx_description
1 polymer ?
#
loop_
_entity_poly.entity_id
_entity_poly.type
_entity_poly.pdbx_seq_one_letter_code
_entity_poly.pdbx_strand_id
1 'polypeptide(L)'
;MIAVKEIENLQEIMNNNPTSFVFARLADYYLQNEDTYRAIQICEDGIKQHPHYVNGHFVYGKSLLALELNDKAKDEFEKVLFYDPEHLGAHYYLAKMINNRGQSQNYLTELETILSIDPLFEWVSGQLKDVQAHLADETVRRESTLTEAIETAESPAEETEPESPIFMSEDQDIEKLVAEHLEEAPEPEEAAAPSPEEEEMTGEAVETPSEETSEAPVLEEQPADEKEKFDYILDEIFEDE
;
A
#
# COMPACT_ATOMS: atom_id res chain seq x y z
N MET A 1 -12.52 5.71 32.12
CA MET A 1 -12.61 7.19 32.24
C MET A 1 -11.48 7.92 31.51
N ILE A 2 -10.23 7.42 31.51
CA ILE A 2 -9.10 8.09 30.81
C ILE A 2 -9.33 8.16 29.28
N ALA A 3 -9.78 7.07 28.65
CA ALA A 3 -10.02 7.04 27.19
C ALA A 3 -11.08 8.03 26.71
N VAL A 4 -12.17 8.24 27.48
CA VAL A 4 -13.24 9.17 27.10
C VAL A 4 -12.75 10.61 27.15
N LYS A 5 -12.04 11.00 28.22
CA LYS A 5 -11.46 12.34 28.36
C LYS A 5 -10.46 12.66 27.24
N GLU A 6 -9.67 11.67 26.85
CA GLU A 6 -8.68 11.84 25.79
C GLU A 6 -9.34 11.98 24.41
N ILE A 7 -10.39 11.20 24.13
CA ILE A 7 -11.20 11.34 22.90
C ILE A 7 -11.80 12.76 22.83
N GLU A 8 -12.40 13.25 23.92
CA GLU A 8 -12.99 14.59 23.98
C GLU A 8 -11.95 15.69 23.68
N ASN A 9 -10.76 15.59 24.29
CA ASN A 9 -9.66 16.54 24.07
C ASN A 9 -9.19 16.53 22.60
N LEU A 10 -8.97 15.35 22.03
CA LEU A 10 -8.52 15.21 20.64
C LEU A 10 -9.58 15.69 19.64
N GLN A 11 -10.87 15.48 19.93
CA GLN A 11 -11.97 16.05 19.15
C GLN A 11 -12.00 17.57 19.19
N GLU A 12 -11.79 18.18 20.37
CA GLU A 12 -11.74 19.64 20.51
C GLU A 12 -10.61 20.23 19.66
N ILE A 13 -9.42 19.63 19.72
CA ILE A 13 -8.28 20.05 18.89
C ILE A 13 -8.59 19.93 17.40
N MET A 14 -9.23 18.83 16.98
CA MET A 14 -9.60 18.61 15.57
C MET A 14 -10.70 19.57 15.11
N ASN A 15 -11.67 19.89 15.95
CA ASN A 15 -12.74 20.84 15.64
C ASN A 15 -12.20 22.27 15.51
N ASN A 16 -11.24 22.64 16.36
CA ASN A 16 -10.59 23.95 16.30
C ASN A 16 -9.60 24.06 15.14
N ASN A 17 -8.99 22.94 14.72
CA ASN A 17 -8.02 22.86 13.62
C ASN A 17 -8.28 21.63 12.73
N PRO A 18 -9.17 21.71 11.73
CA PRO A 18 -9.53 20.57 10.88
C PRO A 18 -8.39 20.00 10.02
N THR A 19 -7.30 20.76 9.83
CA THR A 19 -6.09 20.35 9.12
C THR A 19 -4.99 19.86 10.08
N SER A 20 -5.36 19.37 11.25
CA SER A 20 -4.42 18.84 12.25
C SER A 20 -4.18 17.35 12.04
N PHE A 21 -2.94 16.90 12.23
CA PHE A 21 -2.55 15.48 12.19
C PHE A 21 -3.11 14.65 13.36
N VAL A 22 -3.82 15.28 14.31
CA VAL A 22 -4.42 14.64 15.48
C VAL A 22 -5.46 13.58 15.13
N PHE A 23 -6.04 13.63 13.93
CA PHE A 23 -7.05 12.67 13.47
C PHE A 23 -6.58 11.21 13.59
N ALA A 24 -5.30 10.91 13.30
CA ALA A 24 -4.78 9.55 13.36
C ALA A 24 -4.78 9.01 14.79
N ARG A 25 -4.40 9.85 15.76
CA ARG A 25 -4.43 9.48 17.19
C ARG A 25 -5.87 9.31 17.67
N LEU A 26 -6.77 10.20 17.26
CA LEU A 26 -8.20 10.08 17.58
C LEU A 26 -8.81 8.79 17.01
N ALA A 27 -8.52 8.47 15.75
CA ALA A 27 -8.97 7.24 15.11
C ALA A 27 -8.42 5.99 15.81
N ASP A 28 -7.16 6.00 16.25
CA ASP A 28 -6.57 4.88 16.98
C ASP A 28 -7.29 4.66 18.34
N TYR A 29 -7.66 5.73 19.04
CA TYR A 29 -8.50 5.62 20.25
C TYR A 29 -9.88 5.03 19.95
N TYR A 30 -10.52 5.42 18.85
CA TYR A 30 -11.80 4.82 18.45
C TYR A 30 -11.66 3.33 18.13
N LEU A 31 -10.59 2.95 17.43
CA LEU A 31 -10.28 1.56 17.13
C LEU A 31 -10.06 0.74 18.41
N GLN A 32 -9.35 1.28 19.40
CA GLN A 32 -9.14 0.63 20.70
C GLN A 32 -10.44 0.46 21.52
N ASN A 33 -11.46 1.30 21.27
CA ASN A 33 -12.78 1.21 21.89
C ASN A 33 -13.79 0.44 21.01
N GLU A 34 -13.31 -0.34 20.05
CA GLU A 34 -14.11 -1.17 19.13
C GLU A 34 -15.04 -0.37 18.17
N ASP A 35 -15.01 0.96 18.21
CA ASP A 35 -15.76 1.82 17.28
C ASP A 35 -14.98 2.01 15.97
N THR A 36 -14.87 0.90 15.25
CA THR A 36 -14.06 0.79 14.03
C THR A 36 -14.61 1.66 12.90
N TYR A 37 -15.93 1.82 12.82
CA TYR A 37 -16.56 2.68 11.80
C TYR A 37 -16.19 4.15 11.99
N ARG A 38 -16.19 4.64 13.23
CA ARG A 38 -15.79 6.01 13.53
C ARG A 38 -14.30 6.23 13.24
N ALA A 39 -13.45 5.25 13.56
CA ALA A 39 -12.03 5.30 13.24
C ALA A 39 -11.79 5.46 11.73
N ILE A 40 -12.48 4.66 10.90
CA ILE A 40 -12.40 4.76 9.44
C ILE A 40 -12.81 6.14 8.94
N GLN A 41 -13.96 6.67 9.38
CA GLN A 41 -14.43 7.99 8.93
C GLN A 41 -13.42 9.09 9.22
N ILE A 42 -12.85 9.08 10.44
CA ILE A 42 -11.86 10.09 10.86
C ILE A 42 -10.58 9.96 10.05
N CYS A 43 -10.13 8.74 9.76
CA CYS A 43 -8.98 8.50 8.89
C CYS A 43 -9.23 8.97 7.46
N GLU A 44 -10.38 8.63 6.87
CA GLU A 44 -10.72 9.04 5.49
C GLU A 44 -10.74 10.57 5.35
N ASP A 45 -11.32 11.27 6.31
CA ASP A 45 -11.37 12.74 6.28
C ASP A 45 -10.01 13.37 6.53
N GLY A 46 -9.23 12.83 7.46
CA GLY A 46 -7.88 13.32 7.75
C GLY A 46 -6.89 13.10 6.61
N ILE A 47 -6.93 11.94 5.95
CA ILE A 47 -6.05 11.61 4.83
C ILE A 47 -6.37 12.46 3.59
N LYS A 48 -7.63 12.87 3.37
CA LYS A 48 -7.96 13.84 2.31
C LYS A 48 -7.19 15.16 2.47
N GLN A 49 -6.99 15.60 3.72
CA GLN A 49 -6.23 16.82 4.02
C GLN A 49 -4.72 16.56 4.10
N HIS A 50 -4.32 15.35 4.47
CA HIS A 50 -2.93 14.95 4.62
C HIS A 50 -2.61 13.63 3.88
N PRO A 51 -2.56 13.64 2.54
CA PRO A 51 -2.46 12.42 1.73
C PRO A 51 -1.13 11.66 1.85
N HIS A 52 -0.12 12.24 2.50
CA HIS A 52 1.21 11.65 2.69
C HIS A 52 1.49 11.34 4.16
N TYR A 53 0.49 11.47 5.04
CA TYR A 53 0.72 11.27 6.47
C TYR A 53 0.73 9.79 6.83
N VAL A 54 1.95 9.27 7.03
CA VAL A 54 2.26 7.86 7.31
C VAL A 54 1.37 7.27 8.42
N ASN A 55 1.33 7.91 9.59
CA ASN A 55 0.52 7.41 10.72
C ASN A 55 -0.98 7.40 10.41
N GLY A 56 -1.47 8.34 9.58
CA GLY A 56 -2.85 8.36 9.12
C GLY A 56 -3.21 7.12 8.31
N HIS A 57 -2.40 6.83 7.28
CA HIS A 57 -2.55 5.61 6.47
C HIS A 57 -2.39 4.34 7.31
N PHE A 58 -1.45 4.32 8.26
CA PHE A 58 -1.22 3.16 9.12
C PHE A 58 -2.43 2.84 10.01
N VAL A 59 -2.98 3.84 10.70
CA VAL A 59 -4.18 3.66 11.52
C VAL A 59 -5.37 3.30 10.64
N TYR A 60 -5.49 3.88 9.45
CA TYR A 60 -6.55 3.54 8.51
C TYR A 60 -6.49 2.06 8.08
N GLY A 61 -5.31 1.56 7.71
CA GLY A 61 -5.09 0.16 7.39
C GLY A 61 -5.46 -0.78 8.55
N LYS A 62 -5.09 -0.42 9.79
CA LYS A 62 -5.50 -1.16 11.00
C LYS A 62 -7.02 -1.20 11.17
N SER A 63 -7.70 -0.06 10.98
CA SER A 63 -9.16 0.02 11.08
C SER A 63 -9.86 -0.80 10.00
N LEU A 64 -9.33 -0.82 8.77
CA LEU A 64 -9.85 -1.65 7.67
C LEU A 64 -9.68 -3.15 7.97
N LEU A 65 -8.55 -3.57 8.53
CA LEU A 65 -8.35 -4.97 8.96
C LEU A 65 -9.35 -5.40 10.04
N ALA A 66 -9.71 -4.51 10.96
CA ALA A 66 -10.70 -4.81 11.99
C ALA A 66 -12.11 -5.08 11.41
N LEU A 67 -12.39 -4.63 10.19
CA LEU A 67 -13.60 -4.98 9.42
C LEU A 67 -13.37 -6.09 8.39
N GLU A 68 -12.24 -6.81 8.46
CA GLU A 68 -11.86 -7.86 7.51
C GLU A 68 -11.74 -7.37 6.05
N LEU A 69 -11.59 -6.07 5.82
CA LEU A 69 -11.40 -5.45 4.51
C LEU A 69 -9.93 -5.57 4.08
N ASN A 70 -9.47 -6.82 3.94
CA ASN A 70 -8.07 -7.17 3.75
C ASN A 70 -7.41 -6.48 2.56
N ASP A 71 -8.06 -6.43 1.39
CA ASP A 71 -7.43 -5.84 0.20
C ASP A 71 -7.23 -4.33 0.36
N LYS A 72 -8.24 -3.61 0.87
CA LYS A 72 -8.11 -2.16 1.14
C LYS A 72 -7.05 -1.88 2.21
N ALA A 73 -7.00 -2.70 3.25
CA ALA A 73 -5.98 -2.55 4.28
C ALA A 73 -4.57 -2.74 3.71
N LYS A 74 -4.41 -3.69 2.78
CA LYS A 74 -3.14 -3.93 2.09
C LYS A 74 -2.69 -2.68 1.35
N ASP A 75 -3.58 -2.07 0.58
CA ASP A 75 -3.28 -0.86 -0.19
C ASP A 75 -2.81 0.29 0.72
N GLU A 76 -3.43 0.44 1.89
CA GLU A 76 -3.03 1.46 2.87
C GLU A 76 -1.66 1.16 3.52
N PHE A 77 -1.35 -0.11 3.84
CA PHE A 77 -0.01 -0.46 4.33
C PHE A 77 1.06 -0.34 3.25
N GLU A 78 0.75 -0.63 1.99
CA GLU A 78 1.67 -0.38 0.87
C GLU A 78 1.96 1.12 0.69
N LYS A 79 0.96 1.99 0.88
CA LYS A 79 1.19 3.45 0.93
C LYS A 79 2.07 3.86 2.11
N VAL A 80 1.89 3.25 3.28
CA VAL A 80 2.78 3.47 4.43
C VAL A 80 4.22 3.16 4.04
N LEU A 81 4.48 1.98 3.46
CA LEU A 81 5.82 1.59 3.04
C LEU A 81 6.37 2.40 1.86
N PHE A 82 5.49 2.97 1.03
CA PHE A 82 5.91 3.90 -0.02
C PHE A 82 6.50 5.19 0.56
N TYR A 83 5.91 5.73 1.63
CA TYR A 83 6.37 6.95 2.29
C TYR A 83 7.44 6.71 3.35
N ASP A 84 7.37 5.58 4.05
CA ASP A 84 8.32 5.14 5.08
C ASP A 84 8.66 3.65 4.88
N PRO A 85 9.69 3.36 4.07
CA PRO A 85 10.07 1.99 3.73
C PRO A 85 10.58 1.15 4.91
N GLU A 86 10.90 1.76 6.05
CA GLU A 86 11.37 1.05 7.25
C GLU A 86 10.28 0.95 8.33
N HIS A 87 9.02 1.27 7.98
CA HIS A 87 7.92 1.27 8.93
C HIS A 87 7.58 -0.15 9.42
N LEU A 88 8.18 -0.53 10.56
CA LEU A 88 8.12 -1.87 11.14
C LEU A 88 6.68 -2.39 11.32
N GLY A 89 5.76 -1.50 11.75
CA GLY A 89 4.37 -1.87 11.94
C GLY A 89 3.67 -2.30 10.64
N ALA A 90 4.02 -1.69 9.50
CA ALA A 90 3.37 -1.98 8.22
C ALA A 90 3.89 -3.30 7.65
N HIS A 91 5.21 -3.52 7.71
CA HIS A 91 5.80 -4.83 7.41
C HIS A 91 5.18 -5.94 8.26
N TYR A 92 4.99 -5.72 9.56
CA TYR A 92 4.33 -6.68 10.43
C TYR A 92 2.89 -7.04 9.99
N TYR A 93 2.07 -6.05 9.65
CA TYR A 93 0.69 -6.33 9.20
C TYR A 93 0.66 -7.00 7.82
N LEU A 94 1.52 -6.59 6.88
CA LEU A 94 1.64 -7.25 5.58
C LEU A 94 2.13 -8.69 5.72
N ALA A 95 3.13 -8.95 6.56
CA ALA A 95 3.62 -10.29 6.87
C ALA A 95 2.48 -11.20 7.36
N LYS A 96 1.66 -10.71 8.29
CA LYS A 96 0.46 -11.44 8.76
C LYS A 96 -0.52 -11.76 7.63
N MET A 97 -0.76 -10.82 6.74
CA MET A 97 -1.66 -11.00 5.61
C MET A 97 -1.12 -11.99 4.58
N ILE A 98 0.20 -11.97 4.32
CA ILE A 98 0.89 -12.92 3.43
C ILE A 98 0.84 -14.33 4.02
N ASN A 99 1.07 -14.47 5.33
CA ASN A 99 0.98 -15.76 6.02
C ASN A 99 -0.41 -16.39 5.89
N ASN A 100 -1.48 -15.59 6.07
CA ASN A 100 -2.85 -16.05 5.91
C ASN A 100 -3.19 -16.52 4.49
N ARG A 101 -2.42 -16.10 3.47
CA ARG A 101 -2.57 -16.51 2.07
C ARG A 101 -1.73 -17.75 1.71
N GLY A 102 -0.96 -18.30 2.65
CA GLY A 102 -0.11 -19.48 2.43
C GLY A 102 1.08 -19.23 1.51
N GLN A 103 1.50 -17.97 1.34
CA GLN A 103 2.62 -17.60 0.47
C GLN A 103 3.94 -17.67 1.25
N SER A 104 4.39 -18.89 1.58
CA SER A 104 5.51 -19.11 2.50
C SER A 104 6.83 -18.44 2.07
N GLN A 105 7.14 -18.39 0.77
CA GLN A 105 8.37 -17.75 0.31
C GLN A 105 8.35 -16.22 0.48
N ASN A 106 7.26 -15.57 0.08
CA ASN A 106 7.08 -14.13 0.27
C ASN A 106 7.05 -13.78 1.77
N TYR A 107 6.43 -14.64 2.58
CA TYR A 107 6.38 -14.45 4.03
C TYR A 107 7.79 -14.47 4.64
N LEU A 108 8.64 -15.42 4.23
CA LEU A 108 10.03 -15.50 4.70
C LEU A 108 10.80 -14.22 4.37
N THR A 109 10.71 -13.72 3.14
CA THR A 109 11.39 -12.47 2.73
C THR A 109 10.92 -11.27 3.54
N GLU A 110 9.62 -11.21 3.86
CA GLU A 110 9.06 -10.14 4.69
C GLU A 110 9.59 -10.21 6.13
N LEU A 111 9.66 -11.41 6.71
CA LEU A 111 10.22 -11.62 8.06
C LEU A 111 11.72 -11.25 8.11
N GLU A 112 12.49 -11.57 7.08
CA GLU A 112 13.89 -11.15 6.95
C GLU A 112 14.02 -9.63 6.89
N THR A 113 13.12 -8.95 6.18
CA THR A 113 13.07 -7.49 6.11
C THR A 113 12.81 -6.89 7.49
N ILE A 114 11.84 -7.42 8.23
CA ILE A 114 11.54 -6.99 9.61
C ILE A 114 12.79 -7.15 10.51
N LEU A 115 13.50 -8.27 10.43
CA LEU A 115 14.73 -8.48 11.21
C LEU A 115 15.90 -7.61 10.77
N SER A 116 15.92 -7.16 9.52
CA SER A 116 16.92 -6.21 9.04
C SER A 116 16.71 -4.81 9.63
N ILE A 117 15.44 -4.43 9.86
CA ILE A 117 15.05 -3.16 10.47
C ILE A 117 15.21 -3.22 11.99
N ASP A 118 14.64 -4.25 12.62
CA ASP A 118 14.75 -4.51 14.06
C ASP A 118 15.14 -5.97 14.33
N PRO A 119 16.45 -6.24 14.55
CA PRO A 119 16.95 -7.57 14.86
C PRO A 119 16.40 -8.16 16.17
N LEU A 120 15.84 -7.33 17.06
CA LEU A 120 15.29 -7.74 18.36
C LEU A 120 13.76 -7.84 18.34
N PHE A 121 13.13 -7.76 17.17
CA PHE A 121 11.68 -7.88 17.04
C PHE A 121 11.21 -9.32 17.35
N GLU A 122 10.94 -9.56 18.64
CA GLU A 122 10.66 -10.89 19.21
C GLU A 122 9.56 -11.67 18.48
N TRP A 123 8.58 -10.98 17.89
CA TRP A 123 7.50 -11.63 17.16
C TRP A 123 7.99 -12.49 15.99
N VAL A 124 9.05 -12.10 15.28
CA VAL A 124 9.53 -12.84 14.09
C VAL A 124 10.20 -14.16 14.47
N SER A 125 10.83 -14.26 15.64
CA SER A 125 11.67 -15.41 16.01
C SER A 125 10.95 -16.75 15.89
N GLY A 126 9.70 -16.80 16.39
CA GLY A 126 8.84 -17.98 16.29
C GLY A 126 8.34 -18.21 14.86
N GLN A 127 7.93 -17.15 14.17
CA GLN A 127 7.37 -17.22 12.82
C GLN A 127 8.38 -17.75 11.79
N LEU A 128 9.65 -17.34 11.93
CA LEU A 128 10.72 -17.71 11.02
C LEU A 128 10.99 -19.22 11.08
N LYS A 129 11.02 -19.78 12.29
CA LYS A 129 11.19 -21.23 12.49
C LYS A 129 10.06 -22.03 11.83
N ASP A 130 8.83 -21.57 11.98
CA ASP A 130 7.65 -22.25 11.44
C ASP A 130 7.64 -22.21 9.90
N VAL A 131 7.92 -21.05 9.29
CA VAL A 131 7.96 -20.93 7.82
C VAL A 131 9.12 -21.72 7.21
N GLN A 132 10.28 -21.76 7.86
CA GLN A 132 11.42 -22.57 7.39
C GLN A 132 11.12 -24.06 7.45
N ALA A 133 10.47 -24.54 8.51
CA ALA A 133 10.06 -25.93 8.61
C ALA A 133 9.06 -26.31 7.50
N HIS A 134 8.09 -25.43 7.22
CA HIS A 134 7.12 -25.65 6.14
C HIS A 134 7.80 -25.69 4.76
N LEU A 135 8.72 -24.75 4.48
CA LEU A 135 9.46 -24.73 3.21
C LEU A 135 10.36 -25.95 3.04
N ALA A 136 11.06 -26.39 4.10
CA ALA A 136 11.90 -27.59 4.04
C ALA A 136 11.07 -28.85 3.74
N ASP A 137 9.92 -29.01 4.39
CA ASP A 137 8.99 -30.11 4.15
C ASP A 137 8.41 -30.09 2.72
N GLU A 138 8.10 -28.90 2.21
CA GLU A 138 7.65 -28.71 0.83
C GLU A 138 8.73 -29.04 -0.20
N THR A 139 10.00 -28.70 0.06
CA THR A 139 11.12 -29.06 -0.82
C THR A 139 11.34 -30.57 -0.87
N VAL A 140 11.32 -31.26 0.27
CA VAL A 140 11.48 -32.72 0.33
C VAL A 140 10.35 -33.42 -0.43
N ARG A 141 9.10 -32.95 -0.28
CA ARG A 141 7.97 -33.49 -1.05
C ARG A 141 8.13 -33.29 -2.55
N ARG A 142 8.55 -32.10 -2.99
CA ARG A 142 8.78 -31.84 -4.42
C ARG A 142 9.90 -32.71 -5.00
N GLU A 143 10.98 -32.91 -4.26
CA GLU A 143 12.07 -33.79 -4.68
C GLU A 143 11.59 -35.23 -4.82
N SER A 144 10.81 -35.74 -3.86
CA SER A 144 10.21 -37.08 -3.91
C SER A 144 9.28 -37.26 -5.12
N THR A 145 8.38 -36.31 -5.38
CA THR A 145 7.46 -36.41 -6.51
C THR A 145 8.18 -36.30 -7.84
N LEU A 146 9.24 -35.49 -7.92
CA LEU A 146 10.07 -35.39 -9.12
C LEU A 146 10.81 -36.71 -9.39
N THR A 147 11.37 -37.35 -8.36
CA THR A 147 12.01 -38.66 -8.51
C THR A 147 11.03 -39.75 -8.97
N GLU A 148 9.82 -39.80 -8.41
CA GLU A 148 8.78 -40.74 -8.86
C GLU A 148 8.34 -40.47 -10.30
N ALA A 149 8.21 -39.19 -10.70
CA ALA A 149 7.86 -38.78 -12.05
C ALA A 149 8.94 -39.17 -13.07
N ILE A 150 10.22 -39.06 -12.72
CA ILE A 150 11.33 -39.49 -13.57
C ILE A 150 11.34 -41.02 -13.68
N GLU A 151 11.19 -41.76 -12.58
CA GLU A 151 11.16 -43.22 -12.58
C GLU A 151 9.99 -43.79 -13.40
N THR A 152 8.82 -43.14 -13.33
CA THR A 152 7.66 -43.50 -14.16
C THR A 152 7.83 -43.16 -15.64
N ALA A 153 8.59 -42.11 -15.98
CA ALA A 153 8.93 -41.77 -17.36
C ALA A 153 10.06 -42.66 -17.93
N GLU A 154 10.94 -43.19 -17.09
CA GLU A 154 12.02 -44.13 -17.46
C GLU A 154 11.59 -45.61 -17.42
N SER A 155 10.40 -45.92 -16.87
CA SER A 155 9.74 -47.22 -17.07
C SER A 155 9.59 -47.46 -18.57
N PRO A 156 10.01 -48.63 -19.10
CA PRO A 156 10.12 -48.82 -20.53
C PRO A 156 8.75 -48.65 -21.16
N ALA A 157 8.56 -47.56 -21.90
CA ALA A 157 7.64 -47.56 -23.01
C ALA A 157 8.00 -48.81 -23.81
N GLU A 158 7.11 -49.80 -23.78
CA GLU A 158 7.19 -50.98 -24.62
C GLU A 158 7.56 -50.47 -26.01
N GLU A 159 8.76 -50.83 -26.47
CA GLU A 159 9.28 -50.54 -27.80
C GLU A 159 8.33 -51.21 -28.79
N THR A 160 7.18 -50.61 -29.03
CA THR A 160 6.48 -50.76 -30.29
C THR A 160 7.39 -50.07 -31.27
N GLU A 161 8.17 -50.89 -31.99
CA GLU A 161 9.01 -50.44 -33.08
C GLU A 161 8.21 -49.41 -33.89
N PRO A 162 8.73 -48.19 -34.12
CA PRO A 162 8.08 -47.32 -35.08
C PRO A 162 8.11 -48.08 -36.40
N GLU A 163 6.93 -48.51 -36.87
CA GLU A 163 6.77 -48.99 -38.23
C GLU A 163 7.46 -47.96 -39.13
N SER A 164 8.33 -48.50 -39.98
CA SER A 164 9.22 -47.75 -40.85
C SER A 164 8.48 -46.57 -41.47
N PRO A 165 9.07 -45.36 -41.52
CA PRO A 165 8.39 -44.25 -42.17
C PRO A 165 8.10 -44.67 -43.61
N ILE A 166 6.82 -44.85 -43.94
CA ILE A 166 6.39 -44.94 -45.33
C ILE A 166 6.77 -43.59 -45.92
N PHE A 167 7.84 -43.58 -46.71
CA PHE A 167 8.16 -42.49 -47.62
C PHE A 167 7.03 -42.43 -48.64
N MET A 168 5.95 -41.69 -48.31
CA MET A 168 5.04 -41.18 -49.32
C MET A 168 5.77 -40.05 -50.03
N SER A 169 6.31 -40.38 -51.19
CA SER A 169 6.75 -39.41 -52.17
C SER A 169 5.54 -38.69 -52.75
N GLU A 170 5.21 -37.52 -52.21
CA GLU A 170 4.37 -36.51 -52.89
C GLU A 170 5.02 -35.16 -52.55
N ASP A 171 5.99 -34.68 -53.32
CA ASP A 171 5.75 -33.72 -54.40
C ASP A 171 4.27 -33.34 -54.54
N GLN A 172 3.81 -32.38 -53.71
CA GLN A 172 2.99 -31.25 -54.16
C GLN A 172 2.82 -30.18 -53.06
N ASP A 173 3.34 -28.99 -53.36
CA ASP A 173 2.80 -27.68 -52.99
C ASP A 173 2.88 -27.20 -51.52
N ILE A 174 4.09 -27.05 -50.98
CA ILE A 174 4.33 -26.20 -49.78
C ILE A 174 4.61 -24.73 -50.14
N GLU A 175 4.80 -24.38 -51.41
CA GLU A 175 5.05 -22.97 -51.81
C GLU A 175 3.82 -22.07 -51.84
N LYS A 176 2.60 -22.59 -51.63
CA LYS A 176 1.36 -21.77 -51.72
C LYS A 176 0.80 -21.30 -50.38
N LEU A 177 1.31 -21.77 -49.24
CA LEU A 177 0.77 -21.45 -47.91
C LEU A 177 1.57 -20.41 -47.11
N VAL A 178 2.72 -19.96 -47.62
CA VAL A 178 3.55 -18.92 -46.96
C VAL A 178 3.29 -17.52 -47.54
N ALA A 179 2.41 -17.39 -48.54
CA ALA A 179 2.20 -16.15 -49.29
C ALA A 179 0.98 -15.31 -48.85
N GLU A 180 0.27 -15.65 -47.77
CA GLU A 180 -1.03 -15.00 -47.46
C GLU A 180 -1.13 -14.36 -46.07
N HIS A 181 -0.03 -14.04 -45.38
CA HIS A 181 -0.11 -13.38 -44.06
C HIS A 181 0.98 -12.34 -43.75
N LEU A 182 1.49 -11.65 -44.77
CA LEU A 182 2.46 -10.56 -44.63
C LEU A 182 2.03 -9.30 -45.40
N GLU A 183 0.84 -8.80 -45.10
CA GLU A 183 0.46 -7.38 -45.24
C GLU A 183 -0.43 -7.11 -44.02
N GLU A 184 -0.01 -6.30 -43.04
CA GLU A 184 -0.28 -4.87 -43.04
C GLU A 184 0.59 -4.20 -41.97
N ALA A 185 1.52 -3.34 -42.39
CA ALA A 185 2.26 -2.46 -41.50
C ALA A 185 1.40 -1.20 -41.22
N PRO A 186 1.24 -0.73 -39.97
CA PRO A 186 0.61 0.56 -39.74
C PRO A 186 1.60 1.67 -40.06
N GLU A 187 1.22 2.55 -40.99
CA GLU A 187 1.91 3.81 -41.27
C GLU A 187 1.93 4.73 -40.04
N PRO A 188 2.95 5.59 -39.89
CA PRO A 188 3.05 6.52 -38.76
C PRO A 188 2.11 7.70 -38.99
N GLU A 189 1.05 7.81 -38.17
CA GLU A 189 0.20 8.99 -38.19
C GLU A 189 0.95 10.23 -37.69
N GLU A 190 0.85 11.24 -38.54
CA GLU A 190 1.50 12.54 -38.51
C GLU A 190 0.99 13.40 -37.36
N ALA A 191 1.91 14.16 -36.75
CA ALA A 191 1.62 15.12 -35.70
C ALA A 191 0.64 16.20 -36.16
N ALA A 192 -0.57 16.21 -35.60
CA ALA A 192 -1.48 17.34 -35.65
C ALA A 192 -1.32 18.21 -34.39
N ALA A 193 -0.81 19.43 -34.58
CA ALA A 193 -0.82 20.48 -33.58
C ALA A 193 -2.27 20.93 -33.25
N PRO A 194 -2.56 21.37 -32.02
CA PRO A 194 -3.87 21.89 -31.66
C PRO A 194 -4.06 23.32 -32.19
N SER A 195 -5.13 23.56 -32.95
CA SER A 195 -5.67 24.90 -33.20
C SER A 195 -6.89 25.12 -32.30
N PRO A 196 -7.10 26.33 -31.76
CA PRO A 196 -8.11 26.60 -30.73
C PRO A 196 -9.50 26.74 -31.36
N GLU A 197 -10.50 26.11 -30.76
CA GLU A 197 -11.90 26.44 -31.01
C GLU A 197 -12.32 27.57 -30.06
N GLU A 198 -12.48 28.75 -30.66
CA GLU A 198 -13.33 29.82 -30.16
C GLU A 198 -14.79 29.39 -30.41
N GLU A 199 -15.58 29.20 -29.33
CA GLU A 199 -17.02 29.42 -29.40
C GLU A 199 -17.42 30.51 -28.40
N GLU A 200 -17.73 31.65 -29.02
CA GLU A 200 -18.36 32.83 -28.48
C GLU A 200 -19.85 32.57 -28.17
N MET A 201 -20.36 33.39 -27.23
CA MET A 201 -21.76 33.83 -27.10
C MET A 201 -22.75 32.91 -26.34
N THR A 202 -22.99 33.26 -25.08
CA THR A 202 -24.16 34.04 -24.60
C THR A 202 -24.03 34.14 -23.08
N GLY A 203 -24.09 35.28 -22.40
CA GLY A 203 -24.84 36.49 -22.68
C GLY A 203 -26.00 36.60 -21.69
N GLU A 204 -25.72 36.67 -20.37
CA GLU A 204 -26.68 37.22 -19.42
C GLU A 204 -25.95 37.88 -18.23
N ALA A 205 -25.99 39.21 -18.24
CA ALA A 205 -25.51 40.08 -17.18
C ALA A 205 -26.74 40.72 -16.54
N VAL A 206 -26.93 40.59 -15.22
CA VAL A 206 -27.74 41.54 -14.43
C VAL A 206 -27.15 41.69 -13.02
N GLU A 207 -26.47 42.82 -12.87
CA GLU A 207 -26.47 43.77 -11.74
C GLU A 207 -25.97 43.36 -10.34
N THR A 208 -24.78 43.85 -10.02
CA THR A 208 -24.43 44.40 -8.70
C THR A 208 -24.52 45.93 -8.75
N PRO A 209 -24.84 46.60 -7.62
CA PRO A 209 -24.42 47.98 -7.36
C PRO A 209 -23.36 47.99 -6.24
N SER A 210 -22.14 48.49 -6.52
CA SER A 210 -21.62 49.83 -6.13
C SER A 210 -21.48 50.03 -4.61
N GLU A 211 -20.25 49.91 -4.09
CA GLU A 211 -19.37 51.02 -3.65
C GLU A 211 -19.76 51.63 -2.30
N GLU A 212 -18.91 51.41 -1.27
CA GLU A 212 -18.58 52.45 -0.29
C GLU A 212 -17.30 52.06 0.50
N THR A 213 -16.28 52.93 0.38
CA THR A 213 -15.42 53.50 1.45
C THR A 213 -14.71 52.52 2.41
N SER A 214 -13.38 52.41 2.40
CA SER A 214 -12.36 53.36 2.92
C SER A 214 -11.76 52.85 4.23
N GLU A 215 -10.45 53.09 4.37
CA GLU A 215 -9.66 53.05 5.61
C GLU A 215 -9.17 51.70 6.12
N ALA A 216 -7.93 51.40 5.72
CA ALA A 216 -6.98 50.69 6.56
C ALA A 216 -6.54 51.58 7.75
N PRO A 217 -6.27 51.00 8.93
CA PRO A 217 -5.31 51.55 9.86
C PRO A 217 -4.05 50.67 9.90
N VAL A 218 -2.93 51.37 9.72
CA VAL A 218 -1.56 50.96 10.04
C VAL A 218 -1.44 50.72 11.55
N LEU A 219 -0.99 49.54 11.97
CA LEU A 219 -0.30 49.29 13.25
C LEU A 219 0.68 48.12 13.03
N GLU A 220 1.96 48.45 12.83
CA GLU A 220 3.05 48.28 13.81
C GLU A 220 3.80 46.96 13.64
N GLU A 221 4.89 47.04 12.88
CA GLU A 221 6.02 46.11 13.02
C GLU A 221 6.67 46.32 14.38
N GLN A 222 6.91 45.25 15.14
CA GLN A 222 8.09 45.09 15.98
C GLN A 222 8.58 43.62 15.97
N PRO A 223 9.89 43.39 16.19
CA PRO A 223 10.62 42.29 15.58
C PRO A 223 10.86 41.09 16.52
N ALA A 224 11.23 39.97 15.88
CA ALA A 224 12.22 38.94 16.22
C ALA A 224 12.46 38.46 17.68
N ASP A 225 12.77 37.15 17.72
CA ASP A 225 13.37 36.36 18.80
C ASP A 225 12.48 35.90 19.96
N GLU A 226 12.15 34.60 19.93
CA GLU A 226 12.42 33.70 21.05
C GLU A 226 12.44 32.25 20.55
N LYS A 227 13.63 31.81 20.11
CA LYS A 227 14.10 30.45 20.38
C LYS A 227 14.17 30.30 21.91
N GLU A 228 13.95 29.08 22.38
CA GLU A 228 14.07 28.61 23.78
C GLU A 228 12.77 28.65 24.61
N LYS A 229 11.98 27.58 24.48
CA LYS A 229 11.24 27.03 25.63
C LYS A 229 11.02 25.52 25.50
N PHE A 230 12.11 24.79 25.31
CA PHE A 230 12.21 23.39 25.67
C PHE A 230 13.13 23.32 26.87
N ASP A 231 12.56 23.19 28.06
CA ASP A 231 13.11 22.50 29.22
C ASP A 231 12.07 22.59 30.35
N TYR A 232 12.17 21.68 31.32
CA TYR A 232 11.28 21.45 32.47
C TYR A 232 10.13 20.46 32.28
N ILE A 233 10.45 19.16 32.12
CA ILE A 233 9.84 18.08 32.93
C ILE A 233 10.84 16.91 33.07
N LEU A 234 11.91 17.04 33.87
CA LEU A 234 12.72 15.90 34.33
C LEU A 234 13.39 16.21 35.68
N ASP A 235 12.62 16.51 36.74
CA ASP A 235 13.17 16.65 38.10
C ASP A 235 12.27 16.05 39.22
N GLU A 236 11.34 15.13 38.91
CA GLU A 236 10.48 14.50 39.94
C GLU A 236 10.63 12.96 40.07
N ILE A 237 11.73 12.35 39.59
CA ILE A 237 11.89 10.88 39.65
C ILE A 237 13.04 10.37 40.54
N PHE A 238 13.89 11.24 41.11
CA PHE A 238 14.99 10.76 41.98
C PHE A 238 15.23 11.64 43.21
N GLU A 239 14.27 11.68 44.13
CA GLU A 239 14.53 11.97 45.55
C GLU A 239 13.75 10.96 46.42
N ASP A 240 14.29 9.76 46.55
CA ASP A 240 14.03 8.86 47.68
C ASP A 240 15.17 7.81 47.74
N GLU A 241 16.33 8.22 48.26
CA GLU A 241 17.32 7.36 48.96
C GLU A 241 18.06 8.16 50.04
#